data_AF-A0A4Q2D9Z6-F1
#
_entry.id   AF-A0A4Q2D9Z6-F1
#
_cell.length_a   1.000
_cell.length_b   1.000
_cell.length_c   1.000
_cell.angle_alpha   90.00
_cell.angle_beta   90.00
_cell.angle_gamma   90.00
#
_symmetry.space_group_name_H-M   'P 1'
#
loop_
_entity.id
_entity.type
_entity.pdbx_description
1 polymer ?
#
loop_
_entity_poly.entity_id
_entity_poly.type
_entity_poly.pdbx_seq_one_letter_code
_entity_poly.pdbx_strand_id
1 'polypeptide(L)'
;MSSSYPLRILYTINSSPQYILAKSHIAHPVDLIQNEDNAPQHVNHFYGSTTLKNCLHTICRSSPELVQDGSRDFSVYVLDPLESNSAPAPVNLSDPSAKHAATSSSAMRGVAVGFGLMSWALRSEDASIKAVGTFVKVSGSEYLEVVFALRE
;
A
#
# COMPACT_ATOMS: atom_id res chain seq x y z
N MET A 1 -13.46 -5.43 -12.93
CA MET A 1 -13.66 -6.88 -12.64
C MET A 1 -12.99 -7.15 -11.30
N SER A 2 -13.70 -7.76 -10.35
CA SER A 2 -13.14 -8.07 -9.03
C SER A 2 -12.61 -9.50 -9.03
N SER A 3 -11.36 -9.69 -8.61
CA SER A 3 -10.67 -10.98 -8.49
C SER A 3 -10.21 -11.16 -7.04
N SER A 4 -9.98 -12.38 -6.59
CA SER A 4 -9.60 -12.64 -5.19
C SER A 4 -8.11 -12.91 -5.05
N TYR A 5 -7.41 -12.16 -4.19
CA TYR A 5 -5.97 -12.32 -3.94
C TYR A 5 -5.63 -12.26 -2.45
N PRO A 6 -4.62 -13.02 -1.99
CA PRO A 6 -4.06 -12.82 -0.67
C PRO A 6 -3.35 -11.45 -0.58
N LEU A 7 -3.41 -10.84 0.60
CA LEU A 7 -2.78 -9.56 0.90
C LEU A 7 -1.40 -9.77 1.49
N ARG A 8 -0.46 -8.94 1.06
CA ARG A 8 0.88 -8.81 1.61
C ARG A 8 1.07 -7.36 2.05
N ILE A 9 1.09 -7.09 3.34
CA ILE A 9 1.08 -5.72 3.84
C ILE A 9 2.39 -5.43 4.54
N LEU A 10 3.14 -4.47 4.00
CA LEU A 10 4.32 -3.93 4.65
C LEU A 10 3.91 -2.68 5.42
N TYR A 11 4.29 -2.57 6.68
CA TYR A 11 3.94 -1.39 7.46
C TYR A 11 5.02 -0.98 8.45
N THR A 12 5.08 0.31 8.74
CA THR A 12 5.91 0.89 9.80
C THR A 12 5.03 1.46 10.90
N ILE A 13 5.60 1.62 12.10
CA ILE A 13 4.96 2.29 13.23
C ILE A 13 5.89 3.43 13.66
N ASN A 14 5.33 4.63 13.85
CA ASN A 14 6.05 5.82 14.34
C ASN A 14 7.32 6.14 13.54
N SER A 15 7.24 6.01 12.22
CA SER A 15 8.35 6.24 11.29
C SER A 15 9.58 5.34 11.54
N SER A 16 9.40 4.18 12.18
CA SER A 16 10.46 3.17 12.29
C SER A 16 11.02 2.81 10.90
N PRO A 17 12.34 2.73 10.72
CA PRO A 17 12.94 2.35 9.44
C PRO A 17 12.71 0.87 9.09
N GLN A 18 12.24 0.07 10.04
CA GLN A 18 12.00 -1.36 9.84
C GLN A 18 10.54 -1.63 9.49
N TYR A 19 10.32 -2.28 8.36
CA TYR A 19 9.01 -2.79 7.98
C TYR A 19 8.66 -4.06 8.77
N ILE A 20 7.40 -4.13 9.17
CA ILE A 20 6.73 -5.34 9.63
C ILE A 20 5.90 -5.87 8.46
N LEU A 21 5.86 -7.20 8.29
CA LEU A 21 5.12 -7.86 7.24
C LEU A 21 3.90 -8.59 7.81
N ALA A 22 2.71 -8.14 7.44
CA ALA A 22 1.45 -8.85 7.68
C ALA A 22 1.01 -9.57 6.40
N LYS A 23 0.54 -10.82 6.52
CA LYS A 23 -0.02 -11.58 5.40
C LYS A 23 -1.43 -12.03 5.73
N SER A 24 -2.36 -11.90 4.79
CA SER A 24 -3.68 -12.48 4.98
C SER A 24 -3.62 -14.00 4.81
N HIS A 25 -4.41 -14.73 5.61
CA HIS A 25 -4.57 -16.19 5.46
C HIS A 25 -5.66 -16.56 4.45
N ILE A 26 -6.49 -15.60 4.07
CA ILE A 26 -7.56 -15.75 3.08
C ILE A 26 -7.34 -14.76 1.95
N ALA A 27 -7.90 -15.06 0.79
CA ALA A 27 -7.93 -14.13 -0.33
C ALA A 27 -9.07 -13.12 -0.14
N HIS A 28 -8.83 -11.87 -0.54
CA HIS A 28 -9.77 -10.76 -0.43
C HIS A 28 -10.20 -10.28 -1.82
N PRO A 29 -11.42 -9.71 -1.96
CA PRO A 29 -11.80 -9.04 -3.20
C PRO A 29 -10.83 -7.91 -3.53
N VAL A 30 -10.33 -7.91 -4.77
CA VAL A 30 -9.43 -6.92 -5.34
C VAL A 30 -9.98 -6.48 -6.67
N ASP A 31 -10.18 -5.17 -6.82
CA ASP A 31 -10.52 -4.58 -8.09
C ASP A 31 -9.23 -4.30 -8.86
N LEU A 32 -9.12 -4.95 -10.01
CA LEU A 32 -7.99 -4.79 -10.92
C LEU A 32 -8.04 -3.41 -11.56
N ILE A 33 -6.93 -2.69 -11.51
CA ILE A 33 -6.80 -1.34 -12.09
C ILE A 33 -6.07 -1.49 -13.42
N GLN A 34 -6.73 -1.06 -14.50
CA GLN A 34 -6.15 -1.06 -15.84
C GLN A 34 -5.30 0.19 -16.03
N ASN A 35 -4.13 0.02 -16.62
CA ASN A 35 -3.34 1.15 -17.09
C ASN A 35 -3.87 1.51 -18.49
N GLU A 36 -4.57 2.63 -18.64
CA GLU A 36 -5.30 2.98 -19.87
C GLU A 36 -4.40 3.30 -21.08
N ASP A 37 -3.08 3.35 -20.89
CA ASP A 37 -2.12 3.72 -21.95
C ASP A 37 -1.95 2.69 -23.09
N ASN A 38 -2.56 1.49 -23.03
CA ASN A 38 -2.55 0.54 -24.15
C ASN A 38 -3.78 -0.39 -24.19
N ALA A 39 -4.74 -0.09 -25.07
CA ALA A 39 -5.65 -1.09 -25.62
C ALA A 39 -4.96 -1.88 -26.77
N PRO A 40 -5.53 -2.98 -27.26
CA PRO A 40 -5.91 -4.21 -26.57
C PRO A 40 -4.98 -5.36 -27.02
N GLN A 41 -4.19 -5.93 -26.10
CA GLN A 41 -3.71 -7.33 -26.12
C GLN A 41 -2.78 -7.54 -24.91
N HIS A 42 -3.19 -8.39 -23.97
CA HIS A 42 -2.51 -8.69 -22.69
C HIS A 42 -2.50 -7.54 -21.66
N VAL A 43 -3.64 -7.33 -20.99
CA VAL A 43 -3.73 -6.42 -19.83
C VAL A 43 -2.94 -7.03 -18.67
N ASN A 44 -1.66 -6.68 -18.55
CA ASN A 44 -0.88 -6.95 -17.35
C ASN A 44 -1.35 -5.97 -16.27
N HIS A 45 -2.34 -6.39 -15.48
CA HIS A 45 -2.80 -5.66 -14.30
C HIS A 45 -1.64 -5.57 -13.30
N PHE A 46 -1.03 -4.39 -13.20
CA PHE A 46 0.10 -4.17 -12.28
C PHE A 46 -0.37 -3.68 -10.91
N TYR A 47 -1.53 -3.03 -10.87
CA TYR A 47 -2.12 -2.44 -9.67
C TYR A 47 -3.47 -3.06 -9.38
N GLY A 48 -3.80 -3.09 -8.09
CA GLY A 48 -5.11 -3.50 -7.61
C GLY A 48 -5.51 -2.66 -6.41
N SER A 49 -6.81 -2.63 -6.12
CA SER A 49 -7.31 -2.01 -4.91
C SER A 49 -8.18 -2.96 -4.11
N THR A 50 -8.08 -2.89 -2.79
CA THR A 50 -8.97 -3.62 -1.88
C THR A 50 -9.46 -2.68 -0.79
N THR A 51 -10.50 -3.06 -0.05
CA THR A 51 -11.03 -2.23 1.04
C THR A 51 -9.96 -1.99 2.10
N LEU A 52 -9.83 -0.74 2.57
CA LEU A 52 -8.92 -0.38 3.66
C LEU A 52 -9.13 -1.26 4.90
N LYS A 53 -10.40 -1.57 5.21
CA LYS A 53 -10.79 -2.40 6.34
C LYS A 53 -10.17 -3.80 6.31
N ASN A 54 -10.13 -4.46 5.15
CA ASN A 54 -9.47 -5.77 4.99
C ASN A 54 -7.97 -5.69 5.29
N CYS A 55 -7.31 -4.61 4.85
CA CYS A 55 -5.89 -4.38 5.13
C CYS A 55 -5.65 -4.19 6.64
N LEU A 56 -6.44 -3.32 7.29
CA LEU A 56 -6.30 -3.05 8.72
C LEU A 56 -6.60 -4.29 9.57
N HIS A 57 -7.60 -5.10 9.23
CA HIS A 57 -7.83 -6.38 9.91
C HIS A 57 -6.65 -7.34 9.77
N THR A 58 -6.00 -7.37 8.60
CA THR A 58 -4.81 -8.20 8.36
C THR A 58 -3.62 -7.72 9.21
N ILE A 59 -3.43 -6.41 9.35
CA ILE A 59 -2.45 -5.81 10.27
C ILE A 59 -2.76 -6.18 11.72
N CYS A 60 -3.99 -5.91 12.19
CA CYS A 60 -4.39 -6.16 13.59
C CYS A 60 -4.29 -7.64 13.98
N ARG A 61 -4.53 -8.55 13.04
CA ARG A 61 -4.35 -9.99 13.28
C ARG A 61 -2.86 -10.38 13.41
N SER A 62 -1.99 -9.69 12.70
CA SER A 62 -0.53 -9.94 12.73
C SER A 62 0.16 -9.25 13.90
N SER A 63 -0.38 -8.10 14.34
CA SER A 63 0.09 -7.27 15.44
C SER A 63 -1.07 -6.86 16.36
N PRO A 64 -1.56 -7.78 17.22
CA PRO A 64 -2.68 -7.53 18.11
C PRO A 64 -2.42 -6.42 19.13
N GLU A 65 -1.16 -6.12 19.45
CA GLU A 65 -0.75 -5.02 20.31
C GLU A 65 -1.22 -3.64 19.83
N LEU A 66 -1.52 -3.49 18.53
CA LEU A 66 -2.04 -2.25 17.95
C LEU A 66 -3.50 -1.95 18.31
N VAL A 67 -4.24 -2.95 18.80
CA VAL A 67 -5.67 -2.82 19.17
C VAL A 67 -5.97 -3.22 20.61
N GLN A 68 -5.02 -3.82 21.31
CA GLN A 68 -5.19 -4.22 22.72
C GLN A 68 -5.22 -3.03 23.67
N ASP A 69 -4.45 -1.98 23.38
CA ASP A 69 -4.43 -0.77 24.19
C ASP A 69 -5.44 0.25 23.66
N GLY A 70 -6.63 0.28 24.26
CA GLY A 70 -7.71 1.20 23.88
C GLY A 70 -7.41 2.69 24.16
N SER A 71 -6.28 3.01 24.81
CA SER A 71 -5.83 4.39 24.97
C SER A 71 -5.00 4.90 23.78
N ARG A 72 -4.55 4.01 22.90
CA ARG A 72 -3.72 4.31 21.74
C ARG A 72 -4.55 4.20 20.46
N ASP A 73 -4.32 5.12 19.55
CA ASP A 73 -4.88 5.09 18.20
C ASP A 73 -3.80 5.53 17.22
N PHE A 74 -3.96 5.18 15.94
CA PHE A 74 -2.95 5.43 14.91
C PHE A 74 -3.57 6.15 13.74
N SER A 75 -2.94 7.24 13.31
CA SER A 75 -3.12 7.78 11.97
C SER A 75 -2.62 6.79 10.93
N VAL A 76 -3.44 6.53 9.92
CA VAL A 76 -3.19 5.57 8.85
C VAL A 76 -2.79 6.32 7.59
N TYR A 77 -1.62 5.97 7.05
CA TYR A 77 -1.16 6.41 5.73
C TYR A 77 -0.94 5.19 4.85
N VAL A 78 -1.43 5.24 3.61
CA VAL A 78 -1.14 4.22 2.58
C VAL A 78 -0.28 4.85 1.52
N LEU A 79 0.78 4.16 1.12
CA LEU A 79 1.60 4.56 0.00
C LEU A 79 0.88 4.17 -1.31
N ASP A 80 0.21 5.13 -1.95
CA ASP A 80 -0.51 4.90 -3.19
C ASP A 80 0.45 4.99 -4.38
N PRO A 81 0.68 3.89 -5.14
CA PRO A 81 1.58 3.90 -6.28
C PRO A 81 1.04 4.69 -7.49
N LEU A 82 -0.28 4.90 -7.59
CA LEU A 82 -0.88 5.62 -8.72
C LEU A 82 -0.69 7.14 -8.61
N GLU A 83 -0.65 7.66 -7.39
CA GLU A 83 -0.46 9.10 -7.13
C GLU A 83 0.95 9.59 -7.47
N SER A 84 1.93 8.70 -7.68
CA SER A 84 3.29 9.10 -8.07
C SER A 84 3.39 9.71 -9.46
N ASN A 85 2.46 9.40 -10.35
CA ASN A 85 2.40 10.01 -11.68
C ASN A 85 1.83 11.45 -11.61
N SER A 86 1.16 11.82 -10.52
CA SER A 86 0.59 13.15 -10.28
C SER A 86 1.54 14.06 -9.49
N ALA A 87 2.60 13.51 -8.89
CA ALA A 87 3.56 14.28 -8.13
C ALA A 87 4.35 15.22 -9.06
N PRO A 88 4.55 16.51 -8.69
CA PRO A 88 5.36 17.42 -9.48
C PRO A 88 6.72 16.79 -9.75
N ALA A 89 7.17 16.82 -11.01
CA ALA A 89 8.51 16.37 -11.36
C ALA A 89 9.52 17.04 -10.42
N PRO A 90 10.48 16.29 -9.84
CA PRO A 90 11.53 16.90 -9.04
C PRO A 90 12.17 18.01 -9.86
N VAL A 91 12.08 19.25 -9.39
CA VAL A 91 12.78 20.37 -10.02
C VAL A 91 14.28 20.05 -9.93
N ASN A 92 14.85 19.66 -11.06
CA ASN A 92 16.26 19.36 -11.17
C ASN A 92 17.00 20.70 -11.11
N LEU A 93 17.32 21.14 -9.89
CA LEU A 93 18.31 22.19 -9.64
C LEU A 93 19.65 21.59 -10.05
N SER A 94 19.94 21.72 -11.34
CA SER A 94 21.11 21.19 -12.01
C SER A 94 22.39 21.63 -11.30
N ASP A 95 23.00 20.72 -10.54
CA ASP A 95 24.44 20.72 -10.32
C ASP A 95 25.05 19.75 -11.37
N PRO A 96 25.82 20.25 -12.35
CA PRO A 96 26.26 19.46 -13.51
C PRO A 96 27.30 18.36 -13.19
N SER A 97 27.67 18.14 -11.92
CA SER A 97 28.74 17.22 -11.55
C SER A 97 28.32 15.86 -10.96
N ALA A 98 27.03 15.57 -10.76
CA ALA A 98 26.60 14.29 -10.17
C ALA A 98 26.21 13.22 -11.23
N LYS A 99 27.06 13.00 -12.22
CA LYS A 99 27.02 11.75 -13.02
C LYS A 99 27.73 10.67 -12.22
N HIS A 100 27.01 9.97 -11.32
CA HIS A 100 27.29 8.60 -10.81
C HIS A 100 26.63 8.40 -9.43
N ALA A 101 25.31 8.17 -9.38
CA ALA A 101 24.65 7.51 -8.25
C ALA A 101 23.29 6.91 -8.67
N ALA A 102 23.20 6.27 -9.84
CA ALA A 102 22.04 5.48 -10.22
C ALA A 102 22.28 4.01 -9.85
N THR A 103 22.48 3.72 -8.56
CA THR A 103 22.57 2.34 -8.07
C THR A 103 22.23 2.27 -6.58
N SER A 104 20.94 2.22 -6.23
CA SER A 104 20.41 1.40 -5.13
C SER A 104 18.92 1.66 -4.89
N SER A 105 18.14 0.57 -4.98
CA SER A 105 16.71 0.42 -4.69
C SER A 105 15.75 1.15 -5.64
N SER A 106 14.92 0.34 -6.31
CA SER A 106 13.60 0.71 -6.82
C SER A 106 12.71 1.16 -5.66
N ALA A 107 13.02 2.31 -5.05
CA ALA A 107 12.20 2.92 -4.02
C ALA A 107 10.77 2.99 -4.57
N MET A 108 9.85 2.29 -3.91
CA MET A 108 8.45 2.25 -4.26
C MET A 108 7.97 3.70 -4.37
N ARG A 109 7.85 4.19 -5.61
CA ARG A 109 7.34 5.52 -5.90
C ARG A 109 5.84 5.44 -5.60
N GLY A 110 5.44 5.94 -4.45
CA GLY A 110 4.05 6.18 -4.11
C GLY A 110 3.93 7.49 -3.32
N VAL A 111 2.73 8.05 -3.26
CA VAL A 111 2.43 9.19 -2.40
C VAL A 111 1.69 8.66 -1.17
N ALA A 112 2.09 9.11 0.02
CA ALA A 112 1.39 8.75 1.25
C ALA A 112 0.02 9.44 1.31
N VAL A 113 -1.05 8.68 1.16
CA VAL A 113 -2.44 9.13 1.27
C VAL A 113 -2.92 8.89 2.70
N GLY A 114 -3.43 9.94 3.35
CA GLY A 114 -3.94 9.87 4.72
C GLY A 114 -5.40 9.38 4.78
N PHE A 115 -5.67 8.41 5.65
CA PHE A 115 -6.99 7.80 5.84
C PHE A 115 -7.60 8.07 7.23
N GLY A 116 -6.97 8.96 8.02
CA GLY A 116 -7.43 9.29 9.37
C GLY A 116 -7.07 8.21 10.40
N LEU A 117 -7.86 8.14 11.47
CA LEU A 117 -7.58 7.25 12.60
C LEU A 117 -7.96 5.78 12.30
N MET A 118 -7.11 4.86 12.74
CA MET A 118 -7.28 3.41 12.56
C MET A 118 -8.58 2.93 13.22
N SER A 119 -8.89 3.42 14.42
CA SER A 119 -10.13 3.07 15.13
C SER A 119 -11.38 3.47 14.34
N TRP A 120 -11.35 4.61 13.65
CA TRP A 120 -12.46 5.09 12.83
C TRP A 120 -12.62 4.23 11.57
N ALA A 121 -11.52 3.92 10.89
CA ALA A 121 -11.53 3.07 9.71
C ALA A 121 -12.02 1.64 10.02
N LEU A 122 -11.66 1.08 11.18
CA LEU A 122 -12.11 -0.26 11.62
C LEU A 122 -13.61 -0.29 11.98
N ARG A 123 -14.12 0.77 12.60
CA ARG A 123 -15.55 0.89 12.96
C ARG A 123 -16.44 1.28 11.79
N SER A 124 -15.87 1.86 10.74
CA SER A 124 -16.62 2.27 9.56
C SER A 124 -17.30 1.07 8.88
N GLU A 125 -18.54 1.26 8.47
CA GLU A 125 -19.26 0.36 7.57
C GLU A 125 -19.02 0.72 6.10
N ASP A 126 -18.31 1.82 5.85
CA ASP A 126 -18.01 2.30 4.51
C ASP A 126 -16.94 1.43 3.84
N ALA A 127 -17.40 0.49 3.01
CA ALA A 127 -16.54 -0.34 2.18
C ALA A 127 -16.01 0.38 0.92
N SER A 128 -16.39 1.66 0.70
CA SER A 128 -15.92 2.43 -0.46
C SER A 128 -14.46 2.89 -0.31
N ILE A 129 -13.95 2.98 0.92
CA ILE A 129 -12.57 3.37 1.19
C ILE A 129 -11.64 2.23 0.78
N LYS A 130 -10.78 2.49 -0.21
CA LYS A 130 -9.86 1.52 -0.78
C LYS A 130 -8.40 1.92 -0.57
N ALA A 131 -7.56 0.91 -0.43
CA ALA A 131 -6.12 1.01 -0.48
C ALA A 131 -5.63 0.42 -1.81
N VAL A 132 -4.79 1.18 -2.51
CA VAL A 132 -4.17 0.75 -3.77
C VAL A 132 -2.81 0.11 -3.48
N GLY A 133 -2.54 -0.99 -4.17
CA GLY A 133 -1.30 -1.74 -4.07
C GLY A 133 -0.79 -2.24 -5.41
N THR A 134 0.37 -2.88 -5.38
CA THR A 134 1.02 -3.50 -6.54
C THR A 134 0.93 -5.02 -6.45
N PHE A 135 0.78 -5.70 -7.59
CA PHE A 135 0.88 -7.15 -7.62
C PHE A 135 2.34 -7.60 -7.52
N VAL A 136 2.64 -8.51 -6.59
CA VAL A 136 3.98 -9.09 -6.43
C VAL A 136 3.91 -10.61 -6.40
N LYS A 137 4.92 -11.26 -7.00
CA LYS A 137 5.07 -12.72 -6.98
C LYS A 137 6.15 -13.11 -5.98
N VAL A 138 5.77 -13.89 -4.98
CA VAL A 138 6.67 -14.41 -3.94
C VAL A 138 6.51 -15.91 -3.85
N SER A 139 7.59 -16.65 -4.09
CA SER A 139 7.63 -18.12 -3.98
C SER A 139 6.54 -18.83 -4.80
N GLY A 140 6.21 -18.29 -5.98
CA GLY A 140 5.20 -18.86 -6.89
C GLY A 140 3.75 -18.44 -6.61
N SER A 141 3.49 -17.72 -5.52
CA SER A 141 2.18 -17.13 -5.22
C SER A 141 2.15 -15.64 -5.55
N GLU A 142 1.02 -15.17 -6.07
CA GLU A 142 0.77 -13.76 -6.37
C GLU A 142 -0.02 -13.12 -5.24
N TYR A 143 0.40 -11.93 -4.82
CA TYR A 143 -0.20 -11.16 -3.74
C TYR A 143 -0.48 -9.75 -4.20
N LEU A 144 -1.52 -9.12 -3.64
CA LEU A 144 -1.62 -7.67 -3.64
C LEU A 144 -0.75 -7.14 -2.49
N GLU A 145 0.34 -6.46 -2.83
CA GLU A 145 1.21 -5.78 -1.87
C GLU A 145 0.73 -4.36 -1.61
N VAL A 146 0.48 -4.02 -0.35
CA VAL A 146 0.08 -2.68 0.07
C VAL A 146 1.02 -2.20 1.16
N VAL A 147 1.46 -0.94 1.07
CA VAL A 147 2.42 -0.38 2.02
C VAL A 147 1.73 0.68 2.88
N PHE A 148 1.89 0.56 4.20
CA PHE A 148 1.31 1.45 5.19
C PHE A 148 2.39 2.14 6.04
N ALA A 149 2.08 3.32 6.54
CA ALA A 149 2.75 3.90 7.69
C ALA A 149 1.69 4.20 8.75
N LEU A 150 1.92 3.71 9.97
CA LEU A 150 1.09 3.97 11.13
C LEU A 150 1.80 4.95 12.05
N ARG A 151 1.06 5.93 12.57
CA ARG A 151 1.63 6.95 13.45
C ARG A 151 0.67 7.26 14.59
N GLU A 152 1.17 7.12 15.81
CA GLU A 152 0.48 7.54 17.03
C GLU A 152 0.40 9.07 17.15
#